data_AF-A0A5E3X675-F1
#
_entry.id   AF-A0A5E3X675-F1
#
_cell.length_a   1.000
_cell.length_b   1.000
_cell.length_c   1.000
_cell.angle_alpha   90.00
_cell.angle_beta   90.00
_cell.angle_gamma   90.00
#
_symmetry.space_group_name_H-M   'P 1'
#
loop_
_entity.id
_entity.type
_entity.pdbx_description
1 polymer ?
#
loop_
_entity_poly.entity_id
_entity_poly.type
_entity_poly.pdbx_seq_one_letter_code
_entity_poly.pdbx_strand_id
1 'polypeptide(L)'
;DFKQRSLPLRWYPPPPHCPWAMIEPIGRGYVPRPDEDSFELGQEAAKKKKKLDGALKRQEEIREAQARKLENLKNIFGDLGSSLERYQKMAVRSPAAHRYFANKVKPRPTWAPPIEGKYLVALDGAMKHIDFLTRPLRHPIIDTSNPNFYKIAPKIPREQLDALLEFQRSELVLKTWVPPLSVFTNPTKWGNTVELVCNAVTLLPVMFERLYWTRHADDVQPLSPTEWRDILTITHWKGVWNDYHRKKYIEEKLADLRTKEDWDEAKEAETRAQLKDEKIPLEPYIHEEYDKYGSLKFFGQRLTDEIISCLAPGQERWNFLRGDLTCGHPATKERLIEDPELVHNILVWFEQLSLMFWLADLNTQVLAREGVPASAKGKGWRRTPIFSDEKDRQRPTAKLIMQAVLHHQVVDKTGWPAGGEDTFELPDELGHLAQLLIGADHAHFVDQYMERELDWYTVQDLKDLMPEGGEPFGSVSDAEFFTIQEQLHLRYILTSFGARQWPVERVTLPEHNLDQYKCKECRPPPEPRERREEDAEAAAALSASLGAVAPAPHPHLGDPAPTDAVAPAPHPHLGDPAPTDTGMDVRFEYEPDPFWENYDGHLSDEPVDNEGFSD
;
A
#
# COMPACT_ATOMS: atom_id res chain seq x y z
N ASP A 1 3.08 -52.45 -32.00
CA ASP A 1 2.40 -51.17 -32.27
C ASP A 1 3.08 -49.99 -31.60
N PHE A 2 4.08 -49.40 -32.26
CA PHE A 2 4.63 -48.10 -31.84
C PHE A 2 3.71 -47.00 -32.38
N LYS A 3 2.74 -46.52 -31.58
CA LYS A 3 2.05 -45.27 -31.88
C LYS A 3 3.11 -44.15 -31.89
N GLN A 4 3.39 -43.53 -33.04
CA GLN A 4 4.34 -42.41 -33.16
C GLN A 4 3.95 -41.32 -32.16
N ARG A 5 4.78 -41.09 -31.12
CA ARG A 5 4.37 -40.37 -29.91
C ARG A 5 4.42 -38.84 -30.00
N SER A 6 5.06 -38.27 -31.03
CA SER A 6 5.52 -36.87 -30.98
C SER A 6 5.22 -36.01 -32.22
N LEU A 7 4.57 -36.55 -33.26
CA LEU A 7 4.36 -35.81 -34.51
C LEU A 7 3.13 -34.88 -34.41
N PRO A 8 3.16 -33.68 -35.04
CA PRO A 8 1.98 -32.84 -35.16
C PRO A 8 0.85 -33.54 -35.92
N LEU A 9 -0.42 -33.23 -35.62
CA LEU A 9 -1.59 -33.89 -36.20
C LEU A 9 -1.57 -34.00 -37.75
N ARG A 10 -1.04 -32.97 -38.43
CA ARG A 10 -0.92 -32.90 -39.89
C ARG A 10 0.10 -33.86 -40.52
N TRP A 11 0.96 -34.48 -39.70
CA TRP A 11 1.97 -35.46 -40.15
C TRP A 11 1.44 -36.90 -40.05
N TYR A 12 0.27 -37.09 -39.45
CA TYR A 12 -0.42 -38.37 -39.53
C TYR A 12 -1.15 -38.48 -40.86
N PRO A 13 -1.25 -39.70 -41.42
CA PRO A 13 -1.99 -39.92 -42.65
C PRO A 13 -3.44 -39.43 -42.48
N PRO A 14 -3.96 -38.61 -43.42
CA PRO A 14 -5.34 -38.16 -43.38
C PRO A 14 -6.29 -39.35 -43.52
N PRO A 15 -7.56 -39.21 -43.09
CA PRO A 15 -8.52 -40.31 -43.11
C PRO A 15 -8.71 -40.88 -44.53
N PRO A 16 -9.11 -42.16 -44.67
CA PRO A 16 -9.18 -42.85 -45.96
C PRO A 16 -10.06 -42.17 -47.01
N HIS A 17 -10.99 -41.32 -46.56
CA HIS A 17 -11.95 -40.60 -47.40
C HIS A 17 -11.51 -39.17 -47.74
N CYS A 18 -10.30 -38.76 -47.35
CA CYS A 18 -9.77 -37.44 -47.69
C CYS A 18 -9.48 -37.36 -49.20
N PRO A 19 -10.04 -36.37 -49.94
CA PRO A 19 -9.73 -36.18 -51.34
C PRO A 19 -8.23 -35.98 -51.57
N TRP A 20 -7.67 -36.59 -52.61
CA TRP A 20 -6.21 -36.52 -52.89
C TRP A 20 -5.69 -35.08 -53.00
N ALA A 21 -6.50 -34.19 -53.58
CA ALA A 21 -6.20 -32.77 -53.71
C ALA A 21 -6.02 -32.04 -52.36
N MET A 22 -6.54 -32.59 -51.27
CA MET A 22 -6.48 -31.99 -49.93
C MET A 22 -5.27 -32.49 -49.12
N ILE A 23 -4.64 -33.60 -49.53
CA ILE A 23 -3.55 -34.22 -48.77
C ILE A 23 -2.33 -33.30 -48.67
N GLU A 24 -1.91 -32.70 -49.79
CA GLU A 24 -0.77 -31.77 -49.78
C GLU A 24 -1.05 -30.47 -49.01
N PRO A 25 -2.19 -29.78 -49.21
CA PRO A 25 -2.57 -28.63 -48.39
C PRO A 25 -2.62 -28.92 -46.89
N ILE A 26 -3.15 -30.08 -46.50
CA ILE A 26 -3.20 -30.55 -45.10
C ILE A 26 -1.79 -30.78 -44.56
N GLY A 27 -0.95 -31.53 -45.28
CA GLY A 27 0.43 -31.84 -44.87
C GLY A 27 1.29 -30.58 -44.70
N ARG A 28 1.07 -29.56 -45.55
CA ARG A 28 1.73 -28.24 -45.44
C ARG A 28 1.09 -27.32 -44.40
N GLY A 29 -0.08 -27.65 -43.85
CA GLY A 29 -0.78 -26.88 -42.83
C GLY A 29 -1.59 -25.68 -43.36
N TYR A 30 -1.91 -25.65 -44.65
CA TYR A 30 -2.77 -24.61 -45.24
C TYR A 30 -4.25 -24.84 -44.96
N VAL A 31 -4.64 -26.09 -44.70
CA VAL A 31 -6.02 -26.48 -44.45
C VAL A 31 -6.06 -27.46 -43.27
N PRO A 32 -6.99 -27.30 -42.32
CA PRO A 32 -7.15 -28.24 -41.21
C PRO A 32 -7.58 -29.62 -41.68
N ARG A 33 -7.34 -30.64 -40.84
CA ARG A 33 -7.68 -32.03 -41.19
C ARG A 33 -9.18 -32.26 -40.99
N PRO A 34 -9.89 -32.99 -41.86
CA PRO A 34 -11.35 -33.16 -41.76
C PRO A 34 -11.83 -33.87 -40.49
N ASP A 35 -10.96 -34.68 -39.88
CA ASP A 35 -11.23 -35.50 -38.70
C ASP A 35 -10.44 -35.03 -37.47
N GLU A 36 -9.95 -33.79 -37.49
CA GLU A 36 -9.17 -33.16 -36.41
C GLU A 36 -9.88 -33.24 -35.04
N ASP A 37 -11.21 -33.15 -35.02
CA ASP A 37 -12.02 -33.21 -33.79
C ASP A 37 -12.17 -34.64 -33.24
N SER A 38 -12.07 -35.66 -34.11
CA SER A 38 -12.27 -37.08 -33.75
C SER A 38 -10.96 -37.86 -33.62
N PHE A 39 -9.81 -37.28 -33.98
CA PHE A 39 -8.55 -37.99 -34.01
C PHE A 39 -7.91 -38.12 -32.63
N GLU A 40 -7.68 -39.37 -32.21
CA GLU A 40 -6.96 -39.67 -30.97
C GLU A 40 -5.47 -39.34 -31.10
N LEU A 41 -5.07 -38.20 -30.55
CA LEU A 41 -3.67 -37.80 -30.45
C LEU A 41 -2.87 -38.72 -29.51
N GLY A 42 -1.57 -38.86 -29.76
CA GLY A 42 -0.65 -39.49 -28.81
C GLY A 42 -0.61 -38.76 -27.46
N GLN A 43 -0.34 -39.47 -26.37
CA GLN A 43 -0.38 -38.95 -25.00
C GLN A 43 0.44 -37.66 -24.79
N GLU A 44 1.61 -37.51 -25.42
CA GLU A 44 2.42 -36.28 -25.34
C GLU A 44 1.82 -35.09 -26.10
N ALA A 45 1.24 -35.33 -27.27
CA ALA A 45 0.57 -34.29 -28.05
C ALA A 45 -0.73 -33.83 -27.37
N ALA A 46 -1.49 -34.76 -26.78
CA ALA A 46 -2.65 -34.44 -25.95
C ALA A 46 -2.27 -33.60 -24.72
N LYS A 47 -1.15 -33.91 -24.05
CA LYS A 47 -0.62 -33.13 -22.92
C LYS A 47 -0.21 -31.72 -23.34
N LYS A 48 0.43 -31.56 -24.52
CA LYS A 48 0.77 -30.23 -25.08
C LYS A 48 -0.47 -29.42 -25.44
N LYS A 49 -1.46 -30.03 -26.11
CA LYS A 49 -2.75 -29.38 -26.42
C LYS A 49 -3.46 -28.91 -25.15
N LYS A 50 -3.60 -29.78 -24.15
CA LYS A 50 -4.22 -29.43 -22.85
C LYS A 50 -3.50 -28.29 -22.12
N LYS A 51 -2.16 -28.22 -22.20
CA LYS A 51 -1.38 -27.12 -21.62
C LYS A 51 -1.63 -25.80 -22.34
N LEU A 52 -1.76 -25.85 -23.67
CA LEU A 52 -1.98 -24.67 -24.52
C LEU A 52 -3.42 -24.16 -24.37
N ASP A 53 -4.40 -25.07 -24.37
CA ASP A 53 -5.82 -24.77 -24.10
C ASP A 53 -6.01 -24.18 -22.69
N GLY A 54 -5.31 -24.72 -21.68
CA GLY A 54 -5.31 -24.16 -20.33
C GLY A 54 -4.69 -22.76 -20.25
N ALA A 55 -3.66 -22.47 -21.04
CA ALA A 55 -3.05 -21.15 -21.11
C ALA A 55 -3.95 -20.14 -21.82
N LEU A 56 -4.61 -20.55 -22.92
CA LEU A 56 -5.60 -19.74 -23.63
C LEU A 56 -6.82 -19.43 -22.76
N LYS A 57 -7.34 -20.44 -22.07
CA LYS A 57 -8.47 -20.27 -21.15
C LYS A 57 -8.15 -19.32 -20.01
N ARG A 58 -6.95 -19.40 -19.41
CA ARG A 58 -6.49 -18.41 -18.42
C ARG A 58 -6.37 -17.00 -19.02
N GLN A 59 -5.91 -16.86 -20.25
CA GLN A 59 -5.87 -15.56 -20.93
C GLN A 59 -7.27 -14.99 -21.19
N GLU A 60 -8.23 -15.84 -21.57
CA GLU A 60 -9.63 -15.45 -21.71
C GLU A 60 -10.24 -15.06 -20.37
N GLU A 61 -10.04 -15.84 -19.30
CA GLU A 61 -10.48 -15.51 -17.94
C GLU A 61 -9.92 -14.16 -17.46
N ILE A 62 -8.62 -13.89 -17.70
CA ILE A 62 -8.00 -12.59 -17.39
C ILE A 62 -8.65 -11.47 -18.21
N ARG A 63 -8.90 -11.69 -19.50
CA ARG A 63 -9.52 -10.70 -20.40
C ARG A 63 -10.97 -10.41 -19.99
N GLU A 64 -11.74 -11.44 -19.64
CA GLU A 64 -13.11 -11.31 -19.14
C GLU A 64 -13.14 -10.59 -17.80
N ALA A 65 -12.24 -10.94 -16.87
CA ALA A 65 -12.11 -10.24 -15.59
C ALA A 65 -11.79 -8.76 -15.82
N GLN A 66 -10.87 -8.43 -16.73
CA GLN A 66 -10.56 -7.04 -17.10
C GLN A 66 -11.76 -6.33 -17.76
N ALA A 67 -12.49 -7.01 -18.64
CA ALA A 67 -13.67 -6.46 -19.30
C ALA A 67 -14.80 -6.16 -18.30
N ARG A 68 -15.06 -7.06 -17.34
CA ARG A 68 -16.01 -6.86 -16.25
C ARG A 68 -15.58 -5.70 -15.34
N LYS A 69 -14.30 -5.62 -14.97
CA LYS A 69 -13.75 -4.47 -14.23
C LYS A 69 -13.97 -3.16 -14.99
N LEU A 70 -13.81 -3.15 -16.31
CA LEU A 70 -14.03 -1.97 -17.15
C LEU A 70 -15.51 -1.58 -17.27
N GLU A 71 -16.41 -2.55 -17.40
CA GLU A 71 -17.85 -2.32 -17.44
C GLU A 71 -18.34 -1.75 -16.11
N ASN A 72 -17.84 -2.30 -15.00
CA ASN A 72 -18.06 -1.77 -13.65
C ASN A 72 -17.56 -0.33 -13.49
N LEU A 73 -16.37 0.01 -14.01
CA LEU A 73 -15.87 1.39 -14.00
C LEU A 73 -16.74 2.34 -14.85
N LYS A 74 -17.26 1.88 -16.00
CA LYS A 74 -18.18 2.67 -16.83
C LYS A 74 -19.51 2.94 -16.13
N ASN A 75 -20.00 1.99 -15.33
CA ASN A 75 -21.23 2.18 -14.56
C ASN A 75 -21.06 3.24 -13.45
N ILE A 76 -19.86 3.33 -12.86
CA ILE A 76 -19.56 4.29 -11.78
C ILE A 76 -19.34 5.71 -12.33
N PHE A 77 -18.62 5.85 -13.45
CA PHE A 77 -18.23 7.17 -13.97
C PHE A 77 -19.03 7.64 -15.20
N GLY A 78 -20.03 6.87 -15.65
CA GLY A 78 -20.78 7.13 -16.87
C GLY A 78 -19.98 6.80 -18.15
N ASP A 79 -20.42 7.30 -19.31
CA ASP A 79 -19.74 7.08 -20.58
C ASP A 79 -18.37 7.78 -20.61
N LEU A 80 -17.36 7.07 -20.13
CA LEU A 80 -15.97 7.53 -20.00
C LEU A 80 -15.30 7.76 -21.37
N GLY A 81 -15.86 7.29 -22.50
CA GLY A 81 -15.32 7.53 -23.85
C GLY A 81 -13.79 7.38 -23.95
N SER A 82 -13.11 8.40 -24.51
CA SER A 82 -11.64 8.46 -24.67
C SER A 82 -10.85 8.47 -23.36
N SER A 83 -11.47 8.76 -22.22
CA SER A 83 -10.80 8.79 -20.91
C SER A 83 -10.46 7.40 -20.40
N LEU A 84 -11.26 6.38 -20.73
CA LEU A 84 -10.99 4.97 -20.42
C LEU A 84 -9.78 4.44 -21.19
N GLU A 85 -9.66 4.73 -22.49
CA GLU A 85 -8.48 4.37 -23.28
C GLU A 85 -7.22 5.09 -22.78
N ARG A 86 -7.36 6.36 -22.38
CA ARG A 86 -6.26 7.14 -21.79
C ARG A 86 -5.83 6.52 -20.46
N TYR A 87 -6.78 6.13 -19.62
CA TYR A 87 -6.53 5.40 -18.38
C TYR A 87 -5.83 4.07 -18.63
N GLN A 88 -6.30 3.25 -19.57
CA GLN A 88 -5.64 1.98 -19.93
C GLN A 88 -4.21 2.22 -20.44
N LYS A 89 -4.00 3.20 -21.33
CA LYS A 89 -2.65 3.57 -21.80
C LYS A 89 -1.77 4.05 -20.66
N MET A 90 -2.31 4.75 -19.66
CA MET A 90 -1.58 5.19 -18.49
C MET A 90 -1.28 4.05 -17.52
N ALA A 91 -2.24 3.18 -17.22
CA ALA A 91 -2.08 2.05 -16.32
C ALA A 91 -1.01 1.07 -16.82
N VAL A 92 -0.91 0.89 -18.15
CA VAL A 92 0.14 0.09 -18.80
C VAL A 92 1.54 0.70 -18.61
N ARG A 93 1.63 2.03 -18.45
CA ARG A 93 2.88 2.80 -18.37
C ARG A 93 3.30 3.12 -16.94
N SER A 94 2.35 3.26 -16.02
CA SER A 94 2.59 3.62 -14.62
C SER A 94 1.73 2.79 -13.67
N PRO A 95 2.32 1.78 -13.01
CA PRO A 95 1.68 1.05 -11.92
C PRO A 95 1.22 1.97 -10.78
N ALA A 96 1.94 3.07 -10.55
CA ALA A 96 1.61 4.05 -9.51
C ALA A 96 0.31 4.79 -9.79
N ALA A 97 0.10 5.28 -11.02
CA ALA A 97 -1.15 5.91 -11.43
C ALA A 97 -2.32 4.91 -11.33
N HIS A 98 -2.12 3.68 -11.82
CA HIS A 98 -3.15 2.64 -11.73
C HIS A 98 -3.59 2.39 -10.29
N ARG A 99 -2.63 2.23 -9.36
CA ARG A 99 -2.89 2.06 -7.93
C ARG A 99 -3.68 3.23 -7.35
N TYR A 100 -3.25 4.46 -7.61
CA TYR A 100 -3.91 5.65 -7.08
C TYR A 100 -5.39 5.70 -7.48
N PHE A 101 -5.66 5.57 -8.78
CA PHE A 101 -7.03 5.62 -9.27
C PHE A 101 -7.86 4.43 -8.79
N ALA A 102 -7.28 3.22 -8.72
CA ALA A 102 -7.98 2.06 -8.18
C ALA A 102 -8.42 2.28 -6.72
N ASN A 103 -7.56 2.90 -5.91
CA ASN A 103 -7.86 3.20 -4.51
C ASN A 103 -8.85 4.38 -4.35
N LYS A 104 -8.85 5.36 -5.27
CA LYS A 104 -9.77 6.52 -5.23
C LYS A 104 -11.18 6.23 -5.74
N VAL A 105 -11.41 5.07 -6.36
CA VAL A 105 -12.78 4.64 -6.74
C VAL A 105 -13.64 4.44 -5.49
N LYS A 106 -13.04 3.99 -4.37
CA LYS A 106 -13.75 3.83 -3.10
C LYS A 106 -13.73 5.15 -2.32
N PRO A 107 -14.85 5.57 -1.71
CA PRO A 107 -14.84 6.70 -0.80
C PRO A 107 -13.86 6.42 0.35
N ARG A 108 -13.12 7.45 0.76
CA ARG A 108 -12.21 7.32 1.92
C ARG A 108 -13.04 6.98 3.16
N PRO A 109 -12.68 5.92 3.90
CA PRO A 109 -13.34 5.63 5.17
C PRO A 109 -13.17 6.78 6.15
N THR A 110 -14.20 7.07 6.96
CA THR A 110 -14.22 8.20 7.91
C THR A 110 -13.16 8.10 9.01
N TRP A 111 -12.76 6.88 9.36
CA TRP A 111 -11.70 6.62 10.34
C TRP A 111 -10.29 6.75 9.75
N ALA A 112 -10.14 6.83 8.43
CA ALA A 112 -8.83 7.04 7.81
C ALA A 112 -8.40 8.51 7.98
N PRO A 113 -7.09 8.80 8.13
CA PRO A 113 -6.59 10.16 8.23
C PRO A 113 -7.10 11.08 7.11
N PRO A 114 -7.62 12.29 7.39
CA PRO A 114 -8.01 13.23 6.33
C PRO A 114 -6.76 13.76 5.61
N ILE A 115 -6.87 14.02 4.31
CA ILE A 115 -5.79 14.67 3.55
C ILE A 115 -5.82 16.18 3.83
N GLU A 116 -4.64 16.77 3.95
CA GLU A 116 -4.48 18.21 4.07
C GLU A 116 -5.09 18.94 2.85
N GLY A 117 -5.92 19.96 3.09
CA GLY A 117 -6.64 20.68 2.04
C GLY A 117 -5.72 21.31 0.98
N LYS A 118 -4.61 21.94 1.40
CA LYS A 118 -3.64 22.56 0.49
C LYS A 118 -2.90 21.53 -0.38
N TYR A 119 -2.61 20.36 0.19
CA TYR A 119 -2.08 19.25 -0.59
C TYR A 119 -3.08 18.76 -1.64
N LEU A 120 -4.38 18.72 -1.36
CA LEU A 120 -5.40 18.36 -2.36
C LEU A 120 -5.46 19.36 -3.52
N VAL A 121 -5.37 20.66 -3.23
CA VAL A 121 -5.33 21.72 -4.25
C VAL A 121 -4.10 21.51 -5.15
N ALA A 122 -2.92 21.30 -4.55
CA ALA A 122 -1.71 21.00 -5.29
C ALA A 122 -1.80 19.70 -6.09
N LEU A 123 -2.46 18.67 -5.56
CA LEU A 123 -2.66 17.40 -6.25
C LEU A 123 -3.56 17.54 -7.48
N ASP A 124 -4.63 18.32 -7.39
CA ASP A 124 -5.48 18.66 -8.54
C ASP A 124 -4.67 19.41 -9.62
N GLY A 125 -3.86 20.39 -9.20
CA GLY A 125 -2.91 21.06 -10.09
C GLY A 125 -1.95 20.09 -10.77
N ALA A 126 -1.37 19.15 -10.01
CA ALA A 126 -0.44 18.15 -10.51
C ALA A 126 -1.08 17.16 -11.51
N MET A 127 -2.40 16.96 -11.48
CA MET A 127 -3.09 16.07 -12.44
C MET A 127 -2.91 16.52 -13.89
N LYS A 128 -2.71 17.83 -14.11
CA LYS A 128 -2.41 18.39 -15.43
C LYS A 128 -1.06 17.89 -15.99
N HIS A 129 -0.16 17.45 -15.10
CA HIS A 129 1.20 17.00 -15.40
C HIS A 129 1.38 15.48 -15.26
N ILE A 130 0.29 14.70 -15.37
CA ILE A 130 0.34 13.25 -15.18
C ILE A 130 1.14 12.50 -16.27
N ASP A 131 1.42 13.16 -17.39
CA ASP A 131 2.37 12.70 -18.41
C ASP A 131 3.81 12.61 -17.88
N PHE A 132 4.17 13.47 -16.91
CA PHE A 132 5.45 13.41 -16.21
C PHE A 132 5.61 12.11 -15.41
N LEU A 133 4.53 11.64 -14.76
CA LEU A 133 4.48 10.33 -14.09
C LEU A 133 4.45 9.16 -15.09
N THR A 134 3.78 9.33 -16.23
CA THR A 134 3.52 8.25 -17.21
C THR A 134 4.48 8.27 -18.40
N ARG A 135 5.67 8.85 -18.20
CA ARG A 135 6.76 8.89 -19.19
C ARG A 135 6.98 7.50 -19.82
N PRO A 136 7.20 7.43 -21.15
CA PRO A 136 7.43 6.15 -21.81
C PRO A 136 8.53 5.32 -21.13
N LEU A 137 8.29 4.01 -21.08
CA LEU A 137 9.30 3.04 -20.70
C LEU A 137 10.48 3.15 -21.66
N ARG A 138 11.70 3.06 -21.14
CA ARG A 138 12.90 3.24 -21.97
C ARG A 138 12.99 2.05 -22.90
N HIS A 139 13.22 2.29 -24.18
CA HIS A 139 13.44 1.18 -25.09
C HIS A 139 14.76 0.48 -24.70
N PRO A 140 14.74 -0.84 -24.46
CA PRO A 140 15.77 -1.47 -23.65
C PRO A 140 17.12 -1.69 -24.36
N ILE A 141 17.17 -1.55 -25.68
CA ILE A 141 18.35 -1.90 -26.50
C ILE A 141 18.85 -0.72 -27.36
N ILE A 142 18.01 0.28 -27.57
CA ILE A 142 18.31 1.36 -28.53
C ILE A 142 17.96 2.66 -27.84
N ASP A 143 18.91 3.58 -27.82
CA ASP A 143 18.63 4.96 -27.45
C ASP A 143 17.55 5.52 -28.37
N THR A 144 16.42 5.91 -27.79
CA THR A 144 15.30 6.51 -28.53
C THR A 144 15.68 7.82 -29.20
N SER A 145 16.81 8.42 -28.84
CA SER A 145 17.41 9.57 -29.53
C SER A 145 18.12 9.20 -30.84
N ASN A 146 18.36 7.90 -31.10
CA ASN A 146 19.02 7.45 -32.32
C ASN A 146 18.07 7.61 -33.54
N PRO A 147 18.48 8.38 -34.57
CA PRO A 147 17.64 8.63 -35.75
C PRO A 147 17.30 7.36 -36.56
N ASN A 148 17.94 6.22 -36.32
CA ASN A 148 17.61 4.93 -36.94
C ASN A 148 16.77 3.99 -36.04
N PHE A 149 16.30 4.46 -34.89
CA PHE A 149 15.52 3.69 -33.91
C PHE A 149 14.40 2.85 -34.56
N TYR A 150 13.58 3.47 -35.41
CA TYR A 150 12.44 2.84 -36.07
C TYR A 150 12.82 1.69 -37.02
N LYS A 151 14.08 1.61 -37.48
CA LYS A 151 14.56 0.53 -38.37
C LYS A 151 15.11 -0.67 -37.59
N ILE A 152 15.56 -0.45 -36.35
CA ILE A 152 16.25 -1.45 -35.54
C ILE A 152 15.29 -2.06 -34.50
N ALA A 153 14.38 -1.25 -33.93
CA ALA A 153 13.41 -1.71 -32.94
C ALA A 153 12.56 -2.91 -33.37
N PRO A 154 12.04 -3.00 -34.62
CA PRO A 154 11.26 -4.16 -35.08
C PRO A 154 12.07 -5.46 -35.24
N LYS A 155 13.41 -5.39 -35.23
CA LYS A 155 14.29 -6.54 -35.42
C LYS A 155 14.61 -7.28 -34.12
N ILE A 156 14.18 -6.75 -32.99
CA ILE A 156 14.43 -7.34 -31.67
C ILE A 156 13.39 -8.44 -31.41
N PRO A 157 13.82 -9.62 -30.91
CA PRO A 157 12.90 -10.68 -30.53
C PRO A 157 11.89 -10.20 -29.48
N ARG A 158 10.61 -10.50 -29.70
CA ARG A 158 9.51 -10.08 -28.81
C ARG A 158 9.71 -10.57 -27.38
N GLU A 159 10.22 -11.77 -27.18
CA GLU A 159 10.47 -12.35 -25.85
C GLU A 159 11.47 -11.53 -25.03
N GLN A 160 12.54 -11.00 -25.67
CA GLN A 160 13.51 -10.15 -24.98
C GLN A 160 12.90 -8.79 -24.62
N LEU A 161 12.06 -8.24 -25.50
CA LEU A 161 11.35 -7.00 -25.23
C LEU A 161 10.36 -7.18 -24.06
N ASP A 162 9.58 -8.27 -24.07
CA ASP A 162 8.60 -8.56 -23.04
C ASP A 162 9.26 -8.77 -21.67
N ALA A 163 10.36 -9.54 -21.59
CA ALA A 163 11.12 -9.73 -20.35
C ALA A 163 11.71 -8.42 -19.79
N LEU A 164 12.19 -7.54 -20.67
CA LEU A 164 12.75 -6.24 -20.26
C LEU A 164 11.67 -5.25 -19.84
N LEU A 165 10.49 -5.29 -20.48
CA LEU A 165 9.33 -4.51 -20.06
C LEU A 165 8.80 -4.99 -18.71
N GLU A 166 8.75 -6.30 -18.48
CA GLU A 166 8.39 -6.89 -17.19
C GLU A 166 9.39 -6.48 -16.10
N PHE A 167 10.69 -6.53 -16.40
CA PHE A 167 11.72 -6.02 -15.52
C PHE A 167 11.54 -4.54 -15.18
N GLN A 168 11.35 -3.66 -16.18
CA GLN A 168 11.11 -2.24 -15.93
C GLN A 168 9.84 -1.99 -15.12
N ARG A 169 8.76 -2.75 -15.38
CA ARG A 169 7.53 -2.66 -14.58
C ARG A 169 7.76 -3.08 -13.14
N SER A 170 8.57 -4.11 -12.90
CA SER A 170 8.91 -4.58 -11.55
C SER A 170 9.68 -3.53 -10.74
N GLU A 171 10.48 -2.67 -11.40
CA GLU A 171 11.17 -1.54 -10.76
C GLU A 171 10.21 -0.38 -10.41
N LEU A 172 9.07 -0.29 -11.10
CA LEU A 172 8.05 0.73 -10.86
C LEU A 172 6.99 0.31 -9.82
N VAL A 173 7.02 -0.93 -9.34
CA VAL A 173 6.13 -1.36 -8.26
C VAL A 173 6.51 -0.61 -6.98
N LEU A 174 5.49 -0.06 -6.29
CA LEU A 174 5.71 0.55 -4.98
C LEU A 174 6.24 -0.51 -4.03
N LYS A 175 7.39 -0.22 -3.41
CA LYS A 175 7.96 -1.01 -2.32
C LYS A 175 8.27 -0.09 -1.15
N THR A 176 7.85 -0.47 0.04
CA THR A 176 7.96 0.33 1.26
C THR A 176 8.47 -0.50 2.45
N TRP A 177 9.05 0.20 3.42
CA TRP A 177 9.56 -0.41 4.67
C TRP A 177 8.52 -0.53 5.78
N VAL A 178 7.43 0.24 5.66
CA VAL A 178 6.23 0.17 6.49
C VAL A 178 5.00 0.02 5.58
N PRO A 179 3.90 -0.57 6.06
CA PRO A 179 2.68 -0.72 5.28
C PRO A 179 2.08 0.64 4.93
N PRO A 180 1.84 0.95 3.63
CA PRO A 180 1.20 2.20 3.23
C PRO A 180 -0.27 2.22 3.64
N LEU A 181 -0.87 3.40 3.84
CA LEU A 181 -2.27 3.56 4.26
C LEU A 181 -3.27 2.74 3.43
N SER A 182 -3.03 2.61 2.12
CA SER A 182 -3.86 1.79 1.22
C SER A 182 -3.97 0.31 1.61
N VAL A 183 -3.07 -0.24 2.42
CA VAL A 183 -3.20 -1.61 2.94
C VAL A 183 -4.33 -1.68 3.97
N PHE A 184 -4.45 -0.64 4.80
CA PHE A 184 -5.43 -0.57 5.87
C PHE A 184 -6.80 -0.11 5.40
N THR A 185 -6.89 0.75 4.38
CA THR A 185 -8.18 1.33 3.90
C THR A 185 -8.91 0.49 2.85
N ASN A 186 -8.27 -0.56 2.34
CA ASN A 186 -8.85 -1.44 1.32
C ASN A 186 -9.77 -2.57 1.84
N PRO A 187 -9.60 -3.12 3.06
CA PRO A 187 -10.53 -4.10 3.62
C PRO A 187 -11.95 -3.54 3.69
N THR A 188 -12.92 -4.42 3.43
CA THR A 188 -14.35 -4.09 3.43
C THR A 188 -14.92 -3.97 4.84
N LYS A 189 -14.42 -4.78 5.76
CA LYS A 189 -14.88 -4.86 7.15
C LYS A 189 -13.94 -4.12 8.10
N TRP A 190 -14.51 -3.34 9.01
CA TRP A 190 -13.76 -2.67 10.10
C TRP A 190 -12.89 -3.65 10.89
N GLY A 191 -13.43 -4.83 11.24
CA GLY A 191 -12.70 -5.85 11.99
C GLY A 191 -11.43 -6.35 11.29
N ASN A 192 -11.39 -6.35 9.95
CA ASN A 192 -10.21 -6.72 9.18
C ASN A 192 -9.17 -5.60 9.22
N THR A 193 -9.61 -4.34 9.12
CA THR A 193 -8.74 -3.17 9.31
C THR A 193 -8.07 -3.21 10.68
N VAL A 194 -8.86 -3.46 11.73
CA VAL A 194 -8.37 -3.59 13.10
C VAL A 194 -7.34 -4.71 13.22
N GLU A 195 -7.59 -5.88 12.62
CA GLU A 195 -6.61 -6.99 12.62
C GLU A 195 -5.29 -6.60 11.94
N LEU A 196 -5.35 -5.94 10.78
CA LEU A 196 -4.15 -5.45 10.10
C LEU A 196 -3.38 -4.43 10.96
N VAL A 197 -4.10 -3.54 11.66
CA VAL A 197 -3.50 -2.54 12.54
C VAL A 197 -2.87 -3.19 13.78
N CYS A 198 -3.55 -4.16 14.42
CA CYS A 198 -2.99 -4.97 15.51
C CYS A 198 -1.64 -5.57 15.09
N ASN A 199 -1.63 -6.28 13.97
CA ASN A 199 -0.44 -6.95 13.46
C ASN A 199 0.65 -5.95 13.04
N ALA A 200 0.27 -4.79 12.49
CA ALA A 200 1.22 -3.75 12.13
C ALA A 200 1.92 -3.16 13.37
N VAL A 201 1.18 -2.92 14.46
CA VAL A 201 1.76 -2.51 15.74
C VAL A 201 2.68 -3.59 16.30
N THR A 202 2.23 -4.85 16.33
CA THR A 202 3.05 -5.98 16.82
C THR A 202 4.37 -6.13 16.05
N LEU A 203 4.34 -5.87 14.74
CA LEU A 203 5.52 -5.97 13.87
C LEU A 203 6.39 -4.70 13.86
N LEU A 204 5.92 -3.58 14.42
CA LEU A 204 6.55 -2.26 14.26
C LEU A 204 8.04 -2.24 14.63
N PRO A 205 8.49 -2.74 15.80
CA PRO A 205 9.92 -2.76 16.13
C PRO A 205 10.73 -3.58 15.12
N VAL A 206 10.16 -4.69 14.67
CA VAL A 206 10.78 -5.62 13.72
C VAL A 206 10.88 -4.99 12.33
N MET A 207 9.95 -4.13 11.92
CA MET A 207 10.05 -3.37 10.67
C MET A 207 11.31 -2.49 10.65
N PHE A 208 11.67 -1.87 11.78
CA PHE A 208 12.91 -1.10 11.92
C PHE A 208 14.15 -1.98 12.00
N GLU A 209 14.06 -3.14 12.66
CA GLU A 209 15.17 -4.10 12.69
C GLU A 209 15.50 -4.60 11.27
N ARG A 210 14.50 -4.80 10.41
CA ARG A 210 14.71 -5.16 8.99
C ARG A 210 15.56 -4.13 8.23
N LEU A 211 15.46 -2.84 8.57
CA LEU A 211 16.31 -1.79 7.98
C LEU A 211 17.79 -1.93 8.38
N TYR A 212 18.06 -2.49 9.56
CA TYR A 212 19.43 -2.86 9.92
C TYR A 212 19.92 -4.02 9.06
N TRP A 213 19.11 -5.08 8.94
CA TRP A 213 19.46 -6.28 8.20
C TRP A 213 19.63 -6.07 6.69
N THR A 214 18.91 -5.15 6.05
CA THR A 214 19.09 -4.86 4.62
C THR A 214 20.49 -4.34 4.27
N ARG A 215 21.26 -3.85 5.26
CA ARG A 215 22.67 -3.45 5.09
C ARG A 215 23.63 -4.63 5.05
N HIS A 216 23.19 -5.79 5.53
CA HIS A 216 24.00 -6.99 5.74
C HIS A 216 23.51 -8.22 4.95
N ALA A 217 22.28 -8.16 4.43
CA ALA A 217 21.60 -9.29 3.80
C ALA A 217 20.79 -8.82 2.56
N ASP A 218 21.17 -9.31 1.38
CA ASP A 218 20.61 -8.91 0.08
C ASP A 218 19.16 -9.34 -0.14
N ASP A 219 18.71 -10.32 0.64
CA ASP A 219 17.39 -10.93 0.62
C ASP A 219 16.34 -10.12 1.41
N VAL A 220 16.76 -9.22 2.31
CA VAL A 220 15.86 -8.31 3.03
C VAL A 220 15.56 -7.08 2.17
N GLN A 221 14.32 -7.02 1.67
CA GLN A 221 13.86 -6.00 0.72
C GLN A 221 12.60 -5.29 1.21
N PRO A 222 12.35 -4.04 0.76
CA PRO A 222 11.08 -3.38 0.99
C PRO A 222 9.96 -4.14 0.27
N LEU A 223 8.76 -4.11 0.85
CA LEU A 223 7.64 -4.93 0.44
C LEU A 223 6.61 -4.13 -0.35
N SER A 224 5.96 -4.78 -1.29
CA SER A 224 4.84 -4.22 -2.03
C SER A 224 3.55 -4.20 -1.19
N PRO A 225 2.54 -3.38 -1.54
CA PRO A 225 1.26 -3.35 -0.82
C PRO A 225 0.58 -4.72 -0.69
N THR A 226 0.69 -5.56 -1.71
CA THR A 226 0.16 -6.93 -1.70
C THR A 226 0.92 -7.84 -0.74
N GLU A 227 2.25 -7.66 -0.63
CA GLU A 227 3.07 -8.41 0.31
C GLU A 227 2.82 -7.98 1.75
N TRP A 228 2.65 -6.67 1.99
CA TRP A 228 2.23 -6.14 3.29
C TRP A 228 0.90 -6.69 3.73
N ARG A 229 -0.11 -6.68 2.85
CA ARG A 229 -1.44 -7.22 3.18
C ARG A 229 -1.36 -8.68 3.62
N ASP A 230 -0.60 -9.50 2.90
CA ASP A 230 -0.39 -10.90 3.27
C ASP A 230 0.29 -11.03 4.64
N ILE A 231 1.44 -10.37 4.85
CA ILE A 231 2.21 -10.44 6.11
C ILE A 231 1.43 -9.94 7.33
N LEU A 232 0.54 -8.97 7.15
CA LEU A 232 -0.30 -8.45 8.23
C LEU A 232 -1.51 -9.34 8.54
N THR A 233 -1.67 -10.50 7.91
CA THR A 233 -2.75 -11.46 8.21
C THR A 233 -2.23 -12.66 8.98
N ILE A 234 -3.09 -13.23 9.84
CA ILE A 234 -2.79 -14.47 10.56
C ILE A 234 -2.55 -15.64 9.58
N THR A 235 -3.20 -15.63 8.42
CA THR A 235 -3.10 -16.67 7.40
C THR A 235 -1.68 -16.84 6.87
N HIS A 236 -0.94 -15.74 6.66
CA HIS A 236 0.46 -15.80 6.25
C HIS A 236 1.31 -16.58 7.25
N TRP A 237 1.25 -16.19 8.52
CA TRP A 237 2.07 -16.79 9.58
C TRP A 237 1.71 -18.25 9.85
N LYS A 238 0.40 -18.59 9.80
CA LYS A 238 -0.04 -20.00 9.82
C LYS A 238 0.53 -20.79 8.64
N GLY A 239 0.55 -20.20 7.45
CA GLY A 239 1.15 -20.78 6.26
C GLY A 239 2.63 -21.08 6.47
N VAL A 240 3.40 -20.11 6.96
CA VAL A 240 4.83 -20.29 7.26
C VAL A 240 5.06 -21.38 8.31
N TRP A 241 4.25 -21.40 9.37
CA TRP A 241 4.31 -22.42 10.42
C TRP A 241 4.08 -23.82 9.86
N ASN A 242 3.04 -23.99 9.06
CA ASN A 242 2.71 -25.27 8.42
C ASN A 242 3.78 -25.69 7.41
N ASP A 243 4.29 -24.76 6.61
CA ASP A 243 5.35 -25.00 5.63
C ASP A 243 6.65 -25.46 6.29
N TYR A 244 6.99 -24.92 7.46
CA TYR A 244 8.15 -25.38 8.23
C TYR A 244 7.99 -26.84 8.65
N HIS A 245 6.88 -27.20 9.30
CA HIS A 245 6.60 -28.59 9.71
C HIS A 245 6.57 -29.54 8.52
N ARG A 246 6.00 -29.09 7.40
CA ARG A 246 5.99 -29.84 6.13
C ARG A 246 7.40 -30.12 5.62
N LYS A 247 8.23 -29.08 5.53
CA LYS A 247 9.62 -29.20 5.07
C LYS A 247 10.41 -30.12 5.99
N LYS A 248 10.29 -29.94 7.31
CA LYS A 248 10.94 -30.78 8.32
C LYS A 248 10.55 -32.25 8.17
N TYR A 249 9.25 -32.55 8.07
CA TYR A 249 8.75 -33.91 7.87
C TYR A 249 9.33 -34.54 6.58
N ILE A 250 9.32 -33.79 5.48
CA ILE A 250 9.86 -34.24 4.20
C ILE A 250 11.37 -34.56 4.33
N GLU A 251 12.15 -33.67 4.93
CA GLU A 251 13.60 -33.88 5.09
C GLU A 251 13.92 -35.05 6.01
N GLU A 252 13.20 -35.22 7.13
CA GLU A 252 13.36 -36.37 8.02
C GLU A 252 13.03 -37.69 7.31
N LYS A 253 11.92 -37.74 6.56
CA LYS A 253 11.55 -38.92 5.77
C LYS A 253 12.53 -39.22 4.65
N LEU A 254 13.02 -38.20 3.95
CA LEU A 254 14.05 -38.38 2.92
C LEU A 254 15.37 -38.86 3.55
N ALA A 255 15.76 -38.33 4.72
CA ALA A 255 16.93 -38.82 5.44
C ALA A 255 16.79 -40.30 5.83
N ASP A 256 15.63 -40.71 6.37
CA ASP A 256 15.35 -42.12 6.66
C ASP A 256 15.44 -42.99 5.40
N LEU A 257 14.85 -42.55 4.28
CA LEU A 257 14.88 -43.30 3.03
C LEU A 257 16.29 -43.42 2.44
N ARG A 258 17.11 -42.37 2.53
CA ARG A 258 18.51 -42.36 2.07
C ARG A 258 19.38 -43.37 2.82
N THR A 259 18.99 -43.81 4.02
CA THR A 259 19.72 -44.85 4.77
C THR A 259 19.42 -46.29 4.33
N LYS A 260 18.43 -46.50 3.45
CA LYS A 260 18.05 -47.83 2.96
C LYS A 260 18.91 -48.24 1.75
N GLU A 261 19.33 -49.50 1.69
CA GLU A 261 20.21 -50.04 0.62
C GLU A 261 19.64 -49.90 -0.79
N ASP A 262 18.31 -49.83 -0.90
CA ASP A 262 17.51 -49.78 -2.12
C ASP A 262 17.10 -48.34 -2.52
N TRP A 263 17.68 -47.31 -1.90
CA TRP A 263 17.43 -45.92 -2.26
C TRP A 263 18.03 -45.56 -3.63
N ASP A 264 17.21 -44.89 -4.44
CA ASP A 264 17.59 -44.36 -5.76
C ASP A 264 17.48 -42.83 -5.72
N GLU A 265 18.61 -42.14 -5.75
CA GLU A 265 18.68 -40.67 -5.74
C GLU A 265 17.89 -40.04 -6.90
N ALA A 266 17.74 -40.74 -8.04
CA ALA A 266 16.96 -40.24 -9.17
C ALA A 266 15.46 -40.11 -8.86
N LYS A 267 14.96 -40.83 -7.84
CA LYS A 267 13.57 -40.77 -7.37
C LYS A 267 13.33 -39.72 -6.30
N GLU A 268 14.36 -39.03 -5.82
CA GLU A 268 14.21 -38.09 -4.71
C GLU A 268 13.15 -37.01 -4.99
N ALA A 269 13.16 -36.43 -6.20
CA ALA A 269 12.20 -35.41 -6.58
C ALA A 269 10.76 -35.93 -6.64
N GLU A 270 10.56 -37.18 -7.08
CA GLU A 270 9.24 -37.82 -7.13
C GLU A 270 8.74 -38.14 -5.72
N THR A 271 9.58 -38.75 -4.89
CA THR A 271 9.30 -39.04 -3.48
C THR A 271 8.97 -37.76 -2.72
N ARG A 272 9.73 -36.68 -2.93
CA ARG A 272 9.48 -35.38 -2.31
C ARG A 272 8.11 -34.81 -2.70
N ALA A 273 7.69 -35.00 -3.96
CA ALA A 273 6.36 -34.58 -4.40
C ALA A 273 5.26 -35.41 -3.73
N GLN A 274 5.43 -36.72 -3.60
CA GLN A 274 4.48 -37.60 -2.90
C GLN A 274 4.35 -37.22 -1.41
N LEU A 275 5.47 -36.98 -0.73
CA LEU A 275 5.52 -36.57 0.67
C LEU A 275 4.95 -35.16 0.92
N LYS A 276 4.69 -34.34 -0.10
CA LYS A 276 4.01 -33.04 0.05
C LYS A 276 2.49 -33.15 0.22
N ASP A 277 1.90 -34.28 -0.16
CA ASP A 277 0.43 -34.45 -0.13
C ASP A 277 -0.06 -35.31 1.05
N GLU A 278 0.84 -36.00 1.76
CA GLU A 278 0.49 -36.80 2.96
C GLU A 278 -0.15 -35.96 4.07
N LYS A 279 -1.07 -36.53 4.85
CA LYS A 279 -1.61 -35.84 6.03
C LYS A 279 -0.65 -36.02 7.20
N ILE A 280 -0.09 -34.91 7.70
CA ILE A 280 0.82 -34.91 8.85
C ILE A 280 0.20 -34.20 10.05
N PRO A 281 0.49 -34.64 11.28
CA PRO A 281 0.12 -33.88 12.47
C PRO A 281 0.93 -32.58 12.49
N LEU A 282 0.23 -31.45 12.53
CA LEU A 282 0.83 -30.11 12.61
C LEU A 282 0.75 -29.61 14.05
N GLU A 283 1.80 -28.92 14.51
CA GLU A 283 1.74 -28.19 15.77
C GLU A 283 0.67 -27.09 15.68
N PRO A 284 -0.14 -26.89 16.74
CA PRO A 284 -1.12 -25.81 16.75
C PRO A 284 -0.41 -24.46 16.62
N TYR A 285 -0.95 -23.59 15.77
CA TYR A 285 -0.44 -22.24 15.61
C TYR A 285 -0.75 -21.39 16.85
N ILE A 286 0.27 -20.74 17.39
CA ILE A 286 0.15 -19.80 18.52
C ILE A 286 0.55 -18.42 18.00
N HIS A 287 -0.40 -17.49 17.93
CA HIS A 287 -0.18 -16.18 17.33
C HIS A 287 0.85 -15.34 18.07
N GLU A 288 0.96 -15.52 19.39
CA GLU A 288 2.02 -14.90 20.17
C GLU A 288 3.38 -15.26 19.59
N GLU A 289 3.69 -16.54 19.39
CA GLU A 289 4.98 -16.99 18.82
C GLU A 289 5.04 -16.89 17.27
N TYR A 290 4.36 -15.93 16.62
CA TYR A 290 4.23 -15.89 15.15
C TYR A 290 5.57 -15.98 14.40
N ASP A 291 6.65 -15.47 14.98
CA ASP A 291 8.01 -15.38 14.46
C ASP A 291 8.85 -16.63 14.68
N LYS A 292 8.35 -17.64 15.40
CA LYS A 292 9.07 -18.86 15.80
C LYS A 292 9.82 -19.56 14.66
N TYR A 293 9.25 -19.57 13.45
CA TYR A 293 9.82 -20.22 12.27
C TYR A 293 10.30 -19.22 11.20
N GLY A 294 10.40 -17.94 11.57
CA GLY A 294 10.75 -16.85 10.66
C GLY A 294 9.70 -16.63 9.57
N SER A 295 10.14 -16.10 8.43
CA SER A 295 9.35 -15.84 7.22
C SER A 295 10.31 -15.36 6.14
N LEU A 296 10.52 -16.18 5.12
CA LEU A 296 11.40 -15.85 4.00
C LEU A 296 10.98 -14.55 3.30
N LYS A 297 9.67 -14.29 3.27
CA LYS A 297 9.08 -13.11 2.64
C LYS A 297 9.34 -11.84 3.46
N PHE A 298 9.25 -11.93 4.79
CA PHE A 298 9.41 -10.77 5.68
C PHE A 298 10.86 -10.57 6.11
N PHE A 299 11.46 -11.60 6.72
CA PHE A 299 12.79 -11.58 7.32
C PHE A 299 13.93 -11.88 6.34
N GLY A 300 13.64 -12.44 5.16
CA GLY A 300 14.66 -12.97 4.26
C GLY A 300 15.13 -14.37 4.68
N GLN A 301 15.90 -15.01 3.80
CA GLN A 301 16.48 -16.33 4.01
C GLN A 301 17.45 -16.35 5.19
N ARG A 302 18.42 -15.43 5.23
CA ARG A 302 19.49 -15.45 6.24
C ARG A 302 18.92 -15.37 7.66
N LEU A 303 18.08 -14.37 7.92
CA LEU A 303 17.51 -14.18 9.25
C LEU A 303 16.53 -15.31 9.60
N THR A 304 15.78 -15.84 8.62
CA THR A 304 14.93 -17.03 8.84
C THR A 304 15.75 -18.26 9.24
N ASP A 305 16.90 -18.49 8.59
CA ASP A 305 17.79 -19.59 8.93
C ASP A 305 18.43 -19.41 10.32
N GLU A 306 18.82 -18.18 10.68
CA GLU A 306 19.31 -17.84 12.02
C GLU A 306 18.22 -18.14 13.09
N ILE A 307 16.97 -17.69 12.89
CA ILE A 307 15.84 -17.99 13.78
C ILE A 307 15.63 -19.49 13.95
N ILE A 308 15.57 -20.24 12.84
CA ILE A 308 15.36 -21.69 12.86
C ILE A 308 16.51 -22.40 13.58
N SER A 309 17.74 -21.94 13.42
CA SER A 309 18.91 -22.51 14.09
C SER A 309 18.84 -22.36 15.62
N CYS A 310 18.24 -21.27 16.12
CA CYS A 310 18.00 -21.02 17.54
C CYS A 310 16.92 -21.93 18.17
N LEU A 311 16.20 -22.73 17.36
CA LEU A 311 15.27 -23.73 17.87
C LEU A 311 15.96 -25.02 18.35
N ALA A 312 17.28 -25.15 18.13
CA ALA A 312 18.04 -26.32 18.56
C ALA A 312 18.10 -26.44 20.11
N PRO A 313 18.11 -27.67 20.67
CA PRO A 313 18.20 -27.86 22.12
C PRO A 313 19.45 -27.20 22.72
N GLY A 314 19.26 -26.37 23.75
CA GLY A 314 20.35 -25.68 24.46
C GLY A 314 20.80 -24.35 23.85
N GLN A 315 20.14 -23.86 22.80
CA GLN A 315 20.30 -22.49 22.29
C GLN A 315 19.31 -21.54 22.97
N GLU A 316 19.70 -20.28 23.17
CA GLU A 316 18.76 -19.23 23.53
C GLU A 316 17.82 -18.98 22.34
N ARG A 317 16.51 -19.01 22.60
CA ARG A 317 15.52 -18.71 21.56
C ARG A 317 15.69 -17.26 21.12
N TRP A 318 15.81 -17.07 19.81
CA TRP A 318 15.69 -15.75 19.23
C TRP A 318 14.26 -15.27 19.38
N ASN A 319 14.05 -14.17 20.11
CA ASN A 319 12.74 -13.56 20.28
C ASN A 319 12.82 -12.14 19.73
N PHE A 320 12.04 -11.83 18.69
CA PHE A 320 11.94 -10.45 18.25
C PHE A 320 11.19 -9.62 19.30
N LEU A 321 11.56 -8.35 19.41
CA LEU A 321 10.79 -7.40 20.19
C LEU A 321 9.41 -7.24 19.53
N ARG A 322 8.37 -7.63 20.25
CA ARG A 322 6.99 -7.36 19.83
C ARG A 322 6.65 -5.91 20.15
N GLY A 323 5.98 -5.26 19.22
CA GLY A 323 5.47 -3.91 19.45
C GLY A 323 4.24 -3.92 20.33
N ASP A 324 4.28 -3.08 21.35
CA ASP A 324 3.13 -2.71 22.18
C ASP A 324 2.68 -1.29 21.83
N LEU A 325 1.52 -0.87 22.33
CA LEU A 325 1.10 0.54 22.27
C LEU A 325 2.05 1.41 23.10
N THR A 326 1.99 2.74 22.95
CA THR A 326 2.88 3.66 23.68
C THR A 326 2.70 3.63 25.20
N CYS A 327 1.57 3.12 25.69
CA CYS A 327 1.34 2.85 27.12
C CYS A 327 1.90 1.51 27.62
N GLY A 328 2.54 0.70 26.76
CA GLY A 328 3.10 -0.62 27.09
C GLY A 328 2.09 -1.77 27.09
N HIS A 329 0.85 -1.54 26.64
CA HIS A 329 -0.17 -2.58 26.51
C HIS A 329 -0.13 -3.23 25.11
N PRO A 330 -0.41 -4.53 24.98
CA PRO A 330 -0.47 -5.19 23.68
C PRO A 330 -1.63 -4.65 22.84
N ALA A 331 -1.42 -4.49 21.55
CA ALA A 331 -2.42 -4.03 20.58
C ALA A 331 -3.39 -5.16 20.18
N THR A 332 -4.23 -5.62 21.11
CA THR A 332 -5.20 -6.69 20.84
C THR A 332 -6.42 -6.20 20.06
N LYS A 333 -7.09 -7.12 19.37
CA LYS A 333 -8.29 -6.81 18.57
C LYS A 333 -9.41 -6.23 19.42
N GLU A 334 -9.60 -6.75 20.63
CA GLU A 334 -10.63 -6.29 21.58
C GLU A 334 -10.38 -4.85 22.02
N ARG A 335 -9.11 -4.47 22.22
CA ARG A 335 -8.76 -3.09 22.61
C ARG A 335 -8.95 -2.10 21.46
N LEU A 336 -8.59 -2.49 20.24
CA LEU A 336 -8.61 -1.58 19.09
C LEU A 336 -9.97 -1.49 18.40
N ILE A 337 -10.79 -2.55 18.44
CA ILE A 337 -12.11 -2.53 17.78
C ILE A 337 -13.08 -1.51 18.40
N GLU A 338 -12.93 -1.25 19.71
CA GLU A 338 -13.75 -0.30 20.48
C GLU A 338 -13.14 1.11 20.57
N ASP A 339 -11.98 1.34 19.95
CA ASP A 339 -11.22 2.60 19.99
C ASP A 339 -10.83 3.05 18.56
N PRO A 340 -11.80 3.49 17.74
CA PRO A 340 -11.53 3.94 16.38
C PRO A 340 -10.63 5.18 16.32
N GLU A 341 -10.60 5.99 17.38
CA GLU A 341 -9.71 7.15 17.50
C GLU A 341 -8.25 6.71 17.64
N LEU A 342 -7.96 5.71 18.49
CA LEU A 342 -6.62 5.13 18.55
C LEU A 342 -6.21 4.54 17.20
N VAL A 343 -7.08 3.79 16.54
CA VAL A 343 -6.77 3.23 15.22
C VAL A 343 -6.47 4.35 14.22
N HIS A 344 -7.26 5.42 14.21
CA HIS A 344 -7.00 6.60 13.40
C HIS A 344 -5.60 7.17 13.64
N ASN A 345 -5.24 7.41 14.91
CA ASN A 345 -3.94 7.95 15.28
C ASN A 345 -2.79 7.02 14.88
N ILE A 346 -2.95 5.70 15.06
CA ILE A 346 -1.97 4.71 14.60
C ILE A 346 -1.78 4.80 13.07
N LEU A 347 -2.85 4.98 12.31
CA LEU A 347 -2.77 5.14 10.85
C LEU A 347 -2.10 6.45 10.44
N VAL A 348 -2.33 7.55 11.16
CA VAL A 348 -1.57 8.80 10.99
C VAL A 348 -0.08 8.53 11.17
N TRP A 349 0.30 7.81 12.23
CA TRP A 349 1.70 7.48 12.50
C TRP A 349 2.34 6.66 11.38
N PHE A 350 1.66 5.62 10.89
CA PHE A 350 2.17 4.82 9.76
C PHE A 350 2.31 5.65 8.46
N GLU A 351 1.44 6.63 8.23
CA GLU A 351 1.56 7.53 7.08
C GLU A 351 2.73 8.52 7.27
N GLN A 352 2.96 9.03 8.49
CA GLN A 352 4.15 9.83 8.81
C GLN A 352 5.45 9.03 8.58
N LEU A 353 5.52 7.79 9.08
CA LEU A 353 6.65 6.90 8.80
C LEU A 353 6.84 6.67 7.29
N SER A 354 5.75 6.41 6.56
CA SER A 354 5.77 6.25 5.10
C SER A 354 6.31 7.49 4.40
N LEU A 355 5.90 8.68 4.85
CA LEU A 355 6.35 9.96 4.32
C LEU A 355 7.84 10.18 4.57
N MET A 356 8.34 9.88 5.78
CA MET A 356 9.77 9.98 6.10
C MET A 356 10.62 9.09 5.18
N PHE A 357 10.22 7.82 5.01
CA PHE A 357 10.93 6.92 4.11
C PHE A 357 10.85 7.36 2.65
N TRP A 358 9.72 7.94 2.24
CA TRP A 358 9.57 8.47 0.89
C TRP A 358 10.46 9.70 0.64
N LEU A 359 10.52 10.64 1.58
CA LEU A 359 11.42 11.80 1.49
C LEU A 359 12.90 11.37 1.47
N ALA A 360 13.25 10.30 2.18
CA ALA A 360 14.58 9.70 2.09
C ALA A 360 14.85 9.11 0.70
N ASP A 361 13.88 8.40 0.11
CA ASP A 361 14.01 7.86 -1.24
C ASP A 361 14.20 8.97 -2.29
N LEU A 362 13.53 10.13 -2.13
CA LEU A 362 13.72 11.31 -2.99
C LEU A 362 15.08 11.99 -2.84
N ASN A 363 15.80 11.75 -1.73
CA ASN A 363 17.09 12.38 -1.39
C ASN A 363 18.23 11.36 -1.30
N THR A 364 18.14 10.27 -2.05
CA THR A 364 19.07 9.14 -1.94
C THR A 364 20.53 9.55 -2.21
N GLN A 365 20.80 10.44 -3.16
CA GLN A 365 22.18 10.86 -3.46
C GLN A 365 22.78 11.72 -2.35
N VAL A 366 21.97 12.57 -1.70
CA VAL A 366 22.45 13.41 -0.58
C VAL A 366 22.77 12.52 0.62
N LEU A 367 21.88 11.58 0.95
CA LEU A 367 22.09 10.59 2.00
C LEU A 367 23.32 9.70 1.73
N ALA A 368 23.63 9.42 0.45
CA ALA A 368 24.86 8.74 0.06
C ALA A 368 26.11 9.52 0.48
N ARG A 369 26.14 10.82 0.21
CA ARG A 369 27.26 11.72 0.52
C ARG A 369 27.44 11.87 2.03
N GLU A 370 26.35 11.87 2.78
CA GLU A 370 26.36 11.89 4.23
C GLU A 370 26.83 10.56 4.84
N GLY A 371 26.90 9.48 4.06
CA GLY A 371 27.44 8.18 4.46
C GLY A 371 26.40 7.16 4.93
N VAL A 372 25.13 7.30 4.51
CA VAL A 372 24.10 6.27 4.72
C VAL A 372 24.43 5.07 3.82
N PRO A 373 24.63 3.85 4.38
CA PRO A 373 24.92 2.67 3.57
C PRO A 373 23.83 2.36 2.56
N ALA A 374 24.21 1.85 1.39
CA ALA A 374 23.24 1.24 0.48
C ALA A 374 22.82 -0.15 1.00
N SER A 375 21.67 -0.64 0.57
CA SER A 375 21.30 -2.05 0.75
C SER A 375 22.39 -2.96 0.17
N ALA A 376 22.61 -4.12 0.80
CA ALA A 376 23.69 -5.05 0.49
C ALA A 376 23.62 -5.57 -0.97
N LYS A 377 22.41 -5.62 -1.54
CA LYS A 377 22.21 -5.95 -2.95
C LYS A 377 22.85 -4.87 -3.82
N GLY A 378 23.85 -5.26 -4.63
CA GLY A 378 24.63 -4.43 -5.56
C GLY A 378 23.87 -3.66 -6.65
N LYS A 379 22.55 -3.48 -6.47
CA LYS A 379 21.71 -2.54 -7.21
C LYS A 379 21.45 -1.23 -6.45
N GLY A 380 22.14 -0.91 -5.37
CA GLY A 380 22.52 0.45 -4.92
C GLY A 380 21.52 1.64 -4.94
N TRP A 381 20.22 1.47 -5.16
CA TRP A 381 19.33 2.59 -5.53
C TRP A 381 18.53 3.18 -4.37
N ARG A 382 18.53 2.56 -3.17
CA ARG A 382 17.87 3.15 -1.99
C ARG A 382 18.83 3.16 -0.80
N ARG A 383 18.98 4.34 -0.19
CA ARG A 383 19.80 4.57 1.00
C ARG A 383 18.90 5.07 2.10
N THR A 384 18.24 4.13 2.75
CA THR A 384 17.24 4.43 3.78
C THR A 384 17.92 4.61 5.14
N PRO A 385 17.78 5.77 5.80
CA PRO A 385 18.21 5.97 7.18
C PRO A 385 17.41 5.07 8.13
N ILE A 386 18.05 4.60 9.19
CA ILE A 386 17.32 3.95 10.30
C ILE A 386 16.92 5.06 11.26
N PHE A 387 15.69 5.58 11.15
CA PHE A 387 15.25 6.73 11.95
C PHE A 387 15.15 6.48 13.45
N SER A 388 15.21 5.21 13.90
CA SER A 388 15.33 4.85 15.31
C SER A 388 16.78 4.79 15.82
N ASP A 389 17.77 4.83 14.91
CA ASP A 389 19.20 4.79 15.26
C ASP A 389 19.78 6.20 15.37
N GLU A 390 20.37 6.49 16.54
CA GLU A 390 20.89 7.82 16.86
C GLU A 390 21.93 8.32 15.85
N LYS A 391 22.80 7.42 15.36
CA LYS A 391 23.86 7.81 14.43
C LYS A 391 23.28 8.24 13.09
N ASP A 392 22.24 7.57 12.61
CA ASP A 392 21.55 7.98 11.39
C ASP A 392 20.70 9.23 11.59
N ARG A 393 20.02 9.37 12.74
CA ARG A 393 19.24 10.58 13.08
C ARG A 393 20.06 11.87 13.08
N GLN A 394 21.31 11.80 13.53
CA GLN A 394 22.20 12.97 13.60
C GLN A 394 22.76 13.40 12.23
N ARG A 395 22.47 12.67 11.15
CA ARG A 395 22.87 13.07 9.80
C ARG A 395 22.01 14.25 9.33
N PRO A 396 22.58 15.27 8.67
CA PRO A 396 21.85 16.50 8.34
C PRO A 396 20.54 16.26 7.58
N THR A 397 20.56 15.47 6.50
CA THR A 397 19.34 15.21 5.70
C THR A 397 18.33 14.34 6.46
N ALA A 398 18.79 13.35 7.24
CA ALA A 398 17.88 12.53 8.05
C ALA A 398 17.19 13.36 9.14
N LYS A 399 17.94 14.24 9.82
CA LYS A 399 17.41 15.20 10.79
C LYS A 399 16.39 16.13 10.14
N LEU A 400 16.70 16.66 8.96
CA LEU A 400 15.81 17.54 8.21
C LEU A 400 14.50 16.85 7.81
N ILE A 401 14.56 15.58 7.37
CA ILE A 401 13.38 14.75 7.11
C ILE A 401 12.53 14.60 8.38
N MET A 402 13.16 14.31 9.52
CA MET A 402 12.45 14.20 10.79
C MET A 402 11.78 15.52 11.16
N GLN A 403 12.47 16.66 11.02
CA GLN A 403 11.91 17.98 11.34
C GLN A 403 10.76 18.37 10.42
N ALA A 404 10.79 17.97 9.14
CA ALA A 404 9.72 18.25 8.19
C ALA A 404 8.45 17.38 8.39
N VAL A 405 8.55 16.24 9.10
CA VAL A 405 7.44 15.28 9.25
C VAL A 405 6.97 15.12 10.69
N LEU A 406 7.91 15.09 11.63
CA LEU A 406 7.73 14.83 13.06
C LEU A 406 8.09 16.03 13.94
N HIS A 407 8.54 17.14 13.34
CA HIS A 407 8.92 18.35 14.08
C HIS A 407 10.05 18.07 15.09
N HIS A 408 9.82 18.28 16.39
CA HIS A 408 10.78 17.98 17.47
C HIS A 408 10.70 16.54 17.99
N GLN A 409 9.74 15.75 17.51
CA GLN A 409 9.62 14.35 17.90
C GLN A 409 10.68 13.50 17.19
N VAL A 410 11.01 12.38 17.83
CA VAL A 410 11.90 11.36 17.30
C VAL A 410 11.21 10.01 17.25
N VAL A 411 11.65 9.16 16.33
CA VAL A 411 11.26 7.74 16.36
C VAL A 411 12.12 7.05 17.42
N ASP A 412 11.50 6.45 18.42
CA ASP A 412 12.20 5.70 19.46
C ASP A 412 12.66 4.31 18.96
N LYS A 413 13.20 3.47 19.86
CA LYS A 413 13.63 2.11 19.49
C LYS A 413 12.48 1.15 19.22
N THR A 414 11.28 1.44 19.73
CA THR A 414 10.09 0.62 19.50
C THR A 414 9.37 1.01 18.19
N GLY A 415 9.78 2.12 17.58
CA GLY A 415 9.23 2.64 16.34
C GLY A 415 8.11 3.65 16.55
N TRP A 416 7.85 4.07 17.80
CA TRP A 416 6.84 5.06 18.18
C TRP A 416 7.42 6.47 18.26
N PRO A 417 6.59 7.52 18.20
CA PRO A 417 7.05 8.88 18.47
C PRO A 417 7.42 9.03 19.94
N ALA A 418 8.50 9.76 20.19
CA ALA A 418 8.97 10.16 21.51
C ALA A 418 9.56 11.59 21.45
N GLY A 419 9.67 12.28 22.58
CA GLY A 419 10.25 13.63 22.65
C GLY A 419 9.24 14.71 23.02
N GLY A 420 9.63 15.97 22.83
CA GLY A 420 8.88 17.14 23.32
C GLY A 420 7.59 17.42 22.55
N GLU A 421 6.64 18.07 23.24
CA GLU A 421 5.33 18.51 22.75
C GLU A 421 5.36 19.92 22.16
N ASP A 422 6.54 20.46 21.86
CA ASP A 422 6.68 21.82 21.35
C ASP A 422 6.06 21.93 19.95
N THR A 423 5.09 22.83 19.83
CA THR A 423 4.45 23.19 18.57
C THR A 423 5.43 23.98 17.70
N PHE A 424 5.63 23.55 16.47
CA PHE A 424 6.40 24.31 15.48
C PHE A 424 5.55 25.41 14.85
N GLU A 425 6.19 26.51 14.47
CA GLU A 425 5.56 27.51 13.60
C GLU A 425 5.58 26.97 12.15
N LEU A 426 4.46 27.15 11.44
CA LEU A 426 4.26 26.69 10.07
C LEU A 426 5.37 27.12 9.08
N PRO A 427 5.96 28.33 9.15
CA PRO A 427 7.06 28.75 8.27
C PRO A 427 8.30 27.86 8.36
N ASP A 428 8.65 27.39 9.55
CA ASP A 428 9.81 26.54 9.76
C ASP A 428 9.60 25.12 9.22
N GLU A 429 8.40 24.54 9.38
CA GLU A 429 8.08 23.23 8.78
C GLU A 429 8.22 23.28 7.25
N LEU A 430 7.65 24.30 6.62
CA LEU A 430 7.74 24.49 5.18
C LEU A 430 9.17 24.80 4.75
N GLY A 431 9.96 25.48 5.58
CA GLY A 431 11.38 25.72 5.35
C GLY A 431 12.16 24.41 5.28
N HIS A 432 11.92 23.48 6.21
CA HIS A 432 12.55 22.16 6.18
C HIS A 432 12.15 21.35 4.94
N LEU A 433 10.85 21.35 4.59
CA LEU A 433 10.36 20.68 3.38
C LEU A 433 10.99 21.28 2.12
N ALA A 434 11.06 22.60 2.01
CA ALA A 434 11.66 23.29 0.88
C ALA A 434 13.15 22.94 0.72
N GLN A 435 13.91 22.89 1.81
CA GLN A 435 15.31 22.44 1.80
C GLN A 435 15.46 21.00 1.28
N LEU A 436 14.57 20.08 1.68
CA LEU A 436 14.56 18.71 1.16
C LEU A 436 14.23 18.66 -0.34
N LEU A 437 13.30 19.48 -0.80
CA LEU A 437 12.90 19.51 -2.21
C LEU A 437 13.96 20.18 -3.10
N ILE A 438 14.72 21.12 -2.57
CA ILE A 438 15.90 21.70 -3.23
C ILE A 438 17.00 20.63 -3.41
N GLY A 439 17.20 19.78 -2.40
CA GLY A 439 18.21 18.72 -2.39
C GLY A 439 17.82 17.44 -3.15
N ALA A 440 16.55 17.30 -3.54
CA ALA A 440 16.02 16.06 -4.08
C ALA A 440 16.67 15.66 -5.43
N ASP A 441 16.84 14.35 -5.63
CA ASP A 441 17.53 13.76 -6.79
C ASP A 441 16.91 14.15 -8.14
N HIS A 442 15.62 14.50 -8.14
CA HIS A 442 14.85 14.88 -9.33
C HIS A 442 14.54 16.37 -9.45
N ALA A 443 14.98 17.22 -8.52
CA ALA A 443 14.61 18.63 -8.45
C ALA A 443 14.87 19.39 -9.78
N HIS A 444 16.06 19.23 -10.36
CA HIS A 444 16.41 19.86 -11.63
C HIS A 444 15.56 19.39 -12.82
N PHE A 445 15.12 18.13 -12.82
CA PHE A 445 14.24 17.63 -13.88
C PHE A 445 12.84 18.20 -13.80
N VAL A 446 12.37 18.51 -12.58
CA VAL A 446 11.09 19.21 -12.37
C VAL A 446 11.20 20.65 -12.88
N ASP A 447 12.27 21.37 -12.53
CA ASP A 447 12.49 22.75 -12.99
C ASP A 447 12.52 22.85 -14.51
N GLN A 448 13.24 21.94 -15.17
CA GLN A 448 13.27 21.87 -16.64
C GLN A 448 11.89 21.57 -17.25
N TYR A 449 11.08 20.75 -16.58
CA TYR A 449 9.74 20.42 -17.05
C TYR A 449 8.78 21.60 -16.88
N MET A 450 8.93 22.38 -15.81
CA MET A 450 8.09 23.52 -15.45
C MET A 450 8.60 24.86 -15.97
N GLU A 451 9.69 24.90 -16.76
CA GLU A 451 10.34 26.14 -17.24
C GLU A 451 9.38 27.14 -17.92
N ARG A 452 8.26 26.66 -18.47
CA ARG A 452 7.26 27.49 -19.17
C ARG A 452 6.12 27.98 -18.28
N GLU A 453 6.02 27.48 -17.06
CA GLU A 453 4.99 27.87 -16.10
C GLU A 453 5.44 29.14 -15.39
N LEU A 454 4.66 30.21 -15.54
CA LEU A 454 5.05 31.56 -15.08
C LEU A 454 5.08 31.68 -13.55
N ASP A 455 4.25 30.90 -12.85
CA ASP A 455 4.08 30.96 -11.40
C ASP A 455 4.89 29.87 -10.66
N TRP A 456 5.88 29.28 -11.34
CA TRP A 456 6.70 28.21 -10.79
C TRP A 456 7.90 28.76 -10.00
N TYR A 457 7.96 28.43 -8.72
CA TYR A 457 9.14 28.70 -7.88
C TYR A 457 10.22 27.67 -8.18
N THR A 458 11.31 28.07 -8.84
CA THR A 458 12.47 27.22 -9.15
C THR A 458 13.28 26.89 -7.88
N VAL A 459 14.24 25.97 -8.00
CA VAL A 459 15.21 25.72 -6.92
C VAL A 459 15.95 26.99 -6.52
N GLN A 460 16.23 27.89 -7.45
CA GLN A 460 16.92 29.14 -7.13
C GLN A 460 16.00 30.10 -6.37
N ASP A 461 14.75 30.25 -6.80
CA ASP A 461 13.78 31.13 -6.14
C ASP A 461 13.56 30.70 -4.68
N LEU A 462 13.44 29.39 -4.44
CA LEU A 462 13.29 28.87 -3.07
C LEU A 462 14.52 29.12 -2.20
N LYS A 463 15.74 29.09 -2.76
CA LYS A 463 16.97 29.44 -2.01
C LYS A 463 17.00 30.92 -1.66
N ASP A 464 16.58 31.77 -2.57
CA ASP A 464 16.57 33.22 -2.36
C ASP A 464 15.56 33.63 -1.27
N LEU A 465 14.46 32.87 -1.14
CA LEU A 465 13.44 33.03 -0.09
C LEU A 465 13.83 32.41 1.28
N MET A 466 14.93 31.66 1.33
CA MET A 466 15.45 31.01 2.54
C MET A 466 16.94 31.35 2.76
N PRO A 467 17.27 32.62 3.06
CA PRO A 467 18.65 33.06 3.22
C PRO A 467 19.34 32.35 4.39
N GLU A 468 20.63 32.04 4.22
CA GLU A 468 21.43 31.38 5.26
C GLU A 468 21.45 32.21 6.56
N GLY A 469 20.92 31.64 7.65
CA GLY A 469 20.88 32.27 8.97
C GLY A 469 19.73 33.25 9.21
N GLY A 470 18.77 33.35 8.28
CA GLY A 470 17.51 34.08 8.46
C GLY A 470 16.30 33.16 8.71
N GLU A 471 15.15 33.75 9.04
CA GLU A 471 13.88 33.03 9.13
C GLU A 471 13.38 32.65 7.73
N PRO A 472 12.98 31.38 7.50
CA PRO A 472 12.49 30.93 6.20
C PRO A 472 11.22 31.71 5.84
N PHE A 473 11.18 32.25 4.63
CA PHE A 473 10.04 33.05 4.13
C PHE A 473 9.71 34.31 4.93
N GLY A 474 10.56 34.76 5.87
CA GLY A 474 10.27 35.93 6.72
C GLY A 474 10.17 37.27 5.98
N SER A 475 10.50 37.32 4.68
CA SER A 475 10.35 38.49 3.82
C SER A 475 9.02 38.51 3.04
N VAL A 476 8.23 37.46 3.15
CA VAL A 476 7.05 37.19 2.33
C VAL A 476 5.77 37.63 3.05
N SER A 477 4.79 38.16 2.31
CA SER A 477 3.48 38.48 2.88
C SER A 477 2.65 37.22 3.15
N ASP A 478 1.69 37.26 4.10
CA ASP A 478 0.84 36.09 4.41
C ASP A 478 0.17 35.48 3.16
N ALA A 479 -0.37 36.33 2.26
CA ALA A 479 -1.00 35.88 1.03
C ALA A 479 -0.04 35.14 0.08
N GLU A 480 1.19 35.63 -0.02
CA GLU A 480 2.24 35.00 -0.82
C GLU A 480 2.77 33.74 -0.13
N PHE A 481 2.81 33.69 1.20
CA PHE A 481 3.17 32.50 1.96
C PHE A 481 2.20 31.33 1.71
N PHE A 482 0.89 31.58 1.64
CA PHE A 482 -0.08 30.56 1.23
C PHE A 482 0.20 30.02 -0.18
N THR A 483 0.59 30.90 -1.10
CA THR A 483 0.95 30.51 -2.48
C THR A 483 2.21 29.66 -2.49
N ILE A 484 3.24 30.03 -1.71
CA ILE A 484 4.47 29.24 -1.55
C ILE A 484 4.13 27.84 -1.03
N GLN A 485 3.26 27.72 -0.03
CA GLN A 485 2.88 26.42 0.51
C GLN A 485 2.26 25.50 -0.56
N GLU A 486 1.30 25.99 -1.34
CA GLU A 486 0.71 25.22 -2.44
C GLU A 486 1.76 24.81 -3.47
N GLN A 487 2.67 25.72 -3.82
CA GLN A 487 3.76 25.46 -4.77
C GLN A 487 4.78 24.44 -4.23
N LEU A 488 5.07 24.44 -2.93
CA LEU A 488 5.92 23.43 -2.29
C LEU A 488 5.27 22.04 -2.34
N HIS A 489 3.97 21.93 -2.06
CA HIS A 489 3.25 20.66 -2.24
C HIS A 489 3.23 20.23 -3.71
N LEU A 490 3.00 21.14 -4.65
CA LEU A 490 3.05 20.83 -6.07
C LEU A 490 4.43 20.30 -6.47
N ARG A 491 5.51 20.95 -6.00
CA ARG A 491 6.89 20.50 -6.21
C ARG A 491 7.15 19.13 -5.61
N TYR A 492 6.66 18.85 -4.41
CA TYR A 492 6.76 17.52 -3.79
C TYR A 492 6.08 16.44 -4.66
N ILE A 493 4.88 16.71 -5.15
CA ILE A 493 4.12 15.78 -6.01
C ILE A 493 4.84 15.56 -7.34
N LEU A 494 5.27 16.64 -8.00
CA LEU A 494 6.00 16.55 -9.27
C LEU A 494 7.35 15.85 -9.08
N THR A 495 8.08 16.12 -8.01
CA THR A 495 9.34 15.41 -7.71
C THR A 495 9.10 13.90 -7.55
N SER A 496 7.99 13.53 -6.92
CA SER A 496 7.54 12.13 -6.81
C SER A 496 7.18 11.51 -8.16
N PHE A 497 6.51 12.28 -9.05
CA PHE A 497 6.26 11.87 -10.43
C PHE A 497 7.55 11.71 -11.23
N GLY A 498 8.55 12.56 -10.98
CA GLY A 498 9.91 12.44 -11.52
C GLY A 498 10.58 11.13 -11.11
N ALA A 499 10.35 10.71 -9.85
CA ALA A 499 10.72 9.39 -9.32
C ALA A 499 9.81 8.24 -9.80
N ARG A 500 8.86 8.52 -10.69
CA ARG A 500 7.88 7.58 -11.27
C ARG A 500 6.99 6.88 -10.23
N GLN A 501 6.73 7.53 -9.11
CA GLN A 501 5.82 7.04 -8.08
C GLN A 501 4.74 8.06 -7.77
N TRP A 502 3.65 7.58 -7.19
CA TRP A 502 2.66 8.45 -6.59
C TRP A 502 3.17 8.88 -5.21
N PRO A 503 3.13 10.18 -4.86
CA PRO A 503 3.55 10.65 -3.54
C PRO A 503 2.78 9.99 -2.41
N VAL A 504 3.40 9.91 -1.23
CA VAL A 504 2.69 9.64 0.03
C VAL A 504 1.80 10.85 0.32
N GLU A 505 0.55 10.62 0.74
CA GLU A 505 -0.37 11.74 0.93
C GLU A 505 -0.01 12.51 2.20
N ARG A 506 -0.06 13.85 2.15
CA ARG A 506 0.05 14.64 3.39
C ARG A 506 -1.31 14.64 4.08
N VAL A 507 -1.32 14.13 5.30
CA VAL A 507 -2.53 14.03 6.13
C VAL A 507 -2.53 15.15 7.16
N THR A 508 -3.72 15.59 7.56
CA THR A 508 -3.84 16.53 8.68
C THR A 508 -3.34 15.85 9.94
N LEU A 509 -2.31 16.43 10.57
CA LEU A 509 -1.77 15.91 11.81
C LEU A 509 -2.70 16.29 12.96
N PRO A 510 -2.97 15.38 13.91
CA PRO A 510 -3.59 15.76 15.16
C PRO A 510 -2.63 16.64 15.98
N GLU A 511 -3.15 17.34 16.98
CA GLU A 511 -2.33 18.08 17.95
C GLU A 511 -1.23 17.16 18.50
N HIS A 512 0.01 17.65 18.64
CA HIS A 512 1.21 16.86 18.97
C HIS A 512 1.19 16.31 20.41
N ASN A 513 0.25 15.43 20.71
CA ASN A 513 0.06 14.81 22.02
C ASN A 513 0.34 13.31 21.92
N LEU A 514 1.40 12.86 22.59
CA LEU A 514 1.79 11.44 22.60
C LEU A 514 0.75 10.54 23.27
N ASP A 515 -0.15 11.09 24.09
CA ASP A 515 -1.23 10.36 24.74
C ASP A 515 -2.29 9.83 23.76
N GLN A 516 -2.36 10.40 22.55
CA GLN A 516 -3.27 9.96 21.49
C GLN A 516 -2.96 8.54 20.99
N TYR A 517 -1.73 8.06 21.18
CA TYR A 517 -1.30 6.70 20.84
C TYR A 517 -1.48 5.69 22.00
N LYS A 518 -1.96 6.14 23.17
CA LYS A 518 -2.26 5.28 24.31
C LYS A 518 -3.65 4.65 24.15
N CYS A 519 -3.83 3.48 24.75
CA CYS A 519 -5.16 2.85 24.84
C CYS A 519 -6.14 3.75 25.60
N LYS A 520 -7.44 3.59 25.32
CA LYS A 520 -8.54 4.27 26.01
C LYS A 520 -8.44 4.29 27.54
N GLU A 521 -7.90 3.24 28.16
CA GLU A 521 -7.71 3.15 29.63
C GLU A 521 -6.57 4.04 30.15
N CYS A 522 -5.60 4.36 29.30
CA CYS A 522 -4.40 5.13 29.64
C CYS A 522 -4.40 6.55 29.06
N ARG A 523 -5.30 6.85 28.12
CA ARG A 523 -5.47 8.21 27.58
C ARG A 523 -6.18 9.07 28.63
N PRO A 524 -5.73 10.32 28.88
CA PRO A 524 -6.49 11.23 29.71
C PRO A 524 -7.90 11.43 29.12
N PRO A 525 -8.92 11.63 29.96
CA PRO A 525 -10.25 11.94 29.45
C PRO A 525 -10.16 13.19 28.56
N PRO A 526 -10.90 13.24 27.43
CA PRO A 526 -10.87 14.40 26.57
C PRO A 526 -11.22 15.63 27.41
N GLU A 527 -10.37 16.66 27.35
CA GLU A 527 -10.70 17.93 27.99
C GLU A 527 -12.05 18.40 27.43
N PRO A 528 -12.98 18.88 28.28
CA PRO A 528 -14.22 19.45 27.79
C PRO A 528 -13.85 20.66 26.95
N ARG A 529 -13.88 20.50 25.62
CA ARG A 529 -13.69 21.60 24.69
C ARG A 529 -14.74 22.65 25.01
N GLU A 530 -14.32 23.77 25.61
CA GLU A 530 -15.07 25.02 25.50
C GLU A 530 -15.21 25.26 24.00
N ARG A 531 -16.45 25.22 23.48
CA ARG A 531 -16.72 25.49 22.07
C ARG A 531 -15.99 26.77 21.70
N ARG A 532 -14.93 26.68 20.89
CA ARG A 532 -14.41 27.86 20.20
C ARG A 532 -15.55 28.39 19.34
N GLU A 533 -15.83 29.67 19.45
CA GLU A 533 -16.89 30.36 18.69
C GLU A 533 -16.74 30.14 17.16
N GLU A 534 -15.52 29.83 16.70
CA GLU A 534 -15.17 29.45 15.33
C GLU A 534 -15.85 28.16 14.83
N ASP A 535 -16.03 27.15 15.68
CA ASP A 535 -16.72 25.90 15.29
C ASP A 535 -18.25 26.12 15.13
N ALA A 536 -18.80 27.06 15.89
CA ALA A 536 -20.20 27.48 15.76
C ALA A 536 -20.41 28.30 14.49
N GLU A 537 -19.46 29.14 14.10
CA GLU A 537 -19.48 29.88 12.83
C GLU A 537 -19.30 28.94 11.62
N ALA A 538 -18.42 27.93 11.70
CA ALA A 538 -18.25 26.94 10.64
C ALA A 538 -19.52 26.09 10.43
N ALA A 539 -20.17 25.66 11.51
CA ALA A 539 -21.45 24.93 11.44
C ALA A 539 -22.62 25.82 10.95
N ALA A 540 -22.63 27.10 11.31
CA ALA A 540 -23.59 28.08 10.81
C ALA A 540 -23.39 28.39 9.32
N ALA A 541 -22.13 28.50 8.88
CA ALA A 541 -21.78 28.68 7.48
C ALA A 541 -22.13 27.45 6.62
N LEU A 542 -21.97 26.23 7.14
CA LEU A 542 -22.41 25.00 6.48
C LEU A 542 -23.95 24.92 6.39
N SER A 543 -24.66 25.32 7.45
CA SER A 543 -26.13 25.34 7.48
C SER A 543 -26.73 26.37 6.52
N ALA A 544 -26.07 27.53 6.37
CA ALA A 544 -26.45 28.56 5.40
C ALA A 544 -26.19 28.13 3.94
N SER A 545 -25.09 27.40 3.69
CA SER A 545 -24.74 26.92 2.35
C SER A 545 -25.56 25.69 1.90
N LEU A 546 -26.11 24.92 2.85
CA LEU A 546 -27.04 23.81 2.58
C LEU A 546 -28.53 24.24 2.50
N GLY A 547 -28.82 25.53 2.61
CA GLY A 547 -30.18 26.06 2.39
C GLY A 547 -31.20 25.70 3.49
N ALA A 548 -30.74 25.44 4.71
CA ALA A 548 -31.64 25.22 5.85
C ALA A 548 -32.31 26.55 6.25
N VAL A 549 -33.61 26.68 5.94
CA VAL A 549 -34.42 27.84 6.32
C VAL A 549 -34.59 27.83 7.85
N ALA A 550 -34.03 28.84 8.52
CA ALA A 550 -34.27 29.07 9.95
C ALA A 550 -35.78 29.25 10.23
N PRO A 551 -36.33 28.67 11.30
CA PRO A 551 -37.71 28.91 11.67
C PRO A 551 -37.91 30.39 12.03
N ALA A 552 -38.99 30.98 11.54
CA ALA A 552 -39.31 32.39 11.72
C ALA A 552 -39.41 32.80 13.20
N PRO A 553 -39.01 34.03 13.57
CA PRO A 553 -39.12 34.50 14.94
C PRO A 553 -40.59 34.77 15.30
N HIS A 554 -41.07 34.16 16.38
CA HIS A 554 -42.37 34.50 16.97
C HIS A 554 -42.35 35.92 17.56
N PRO A 555 -43.46 36.68 17.46
CA PRO A 555 -43.51 38.07 17.88
C PRO A 555 -43.59 38.22 19.40
N HIS A 556 -42.88 39.24 19.90
CA HIS A 556 -42.88 39.72 21.28
C HIS A 556 -44.29 40.08 21.81
N LEU A 557 -44.64 39.53 22.96
CA LEU A 557 -45.59 40.05 23.96
C LEU A 557 -44.81 39.99 25.28
N GLY A 558 -44.35 41.09 25.89
CA GLY A 558 -45.15 42.12 26.57
C GLY A 558 -44.79 42.04 28.07
N ASP A 559 -44.27 43.14 28.64
CA ASP A 559 -43.72 43.27 30.00
C ASP A 559 -44.59 42.69 31.14
N PRO A 560 -44.01 42.26 32.28
CA PRO A 560 -44.75 41.95 33.49
C PRO A 560 -44.67 43.08 34.54
N ALA A 561 -45.79 43.33 35.21
CA ALA A 561 -45.82 44.00 36.52
C ALA A 561 -47.08 43.54 37.29
N PRO A 562 -47.10 43.61 38.63
CA PRO A 562 -47.18 42.43 39.49
C PRO A 562 -48.43 42.42 40.38
N THR A 563 -48.76 41.29 41.02
CA THR A 563 -49.17 41.22 42.44
C THR A 563 -49.58 39.81 42.90
N ASP A 564 -49.19 39.56 44.15
CA ASP A 564 -49.86 38.81 45.22
C ASP A 564 -49.72 37.29 45.37
N ALA A 565 -49.25 36.98 46.58
CA ALA A 565 -48.94 35.69 47.16
C ALA A 565 -50.15 35.05 47.81
N VAL A 566 -50.35 33.74 47.59
CA VAL A 566 -50.93 32.78 48.57
C VAL A 566 -50.38 31.37 48.25
N ALA A 567 -49.79 30.71 49.25
CA ALA A 567 -49.56 29.25 49.33
C ALA A 567 -50.68 28.60 50.19
N PRO A 568 -50.92 27.26 50.28
CA PRO A 568 -50.01 26.13 49.98
C PRO A 568 -50.59 24.78 49.41
N ALA A 569 -49.68 23.93 48.89
CA ALA A 569 -49.62 22.43 48.86
C ALA A 569 -50.71 21.55 48.15
N PRO A 570 -50.46 20.25 47.84
CA PRO A 570 -49.22 19.49 47.52
C PRO A 570 -49.30 18.65 46.19
N HIS A 571 -48.17 18.05 45.79
CA HIS A 571 -47.97 17.08 44.69
C HIS A 571 -48.97 15.90 44.65
N PRO A 572 -49.17 15.24 43.48
CA PRO A 572 -48.34 14.07 43.13
C PRO A 572 -47.87 14.00 41.65
N HIS A 573 -46.82 13.21 41.46
CA HIS A 573 -46.06 12.90 40.25
C HIS A 573 -46.85 12.33 39.06
N LEU A 574 -46.40 12.66 37.82
CA LEU A 574 -45.95 11.74 36.75
C LEU A 574 -45.88 12.48 35.40
N GLY A 575 -44.76 12.36 34.68
CA GLY A 575 -44.67 12.65 33.24
C GLY A 575 -43.52 13.56 32.82
N ASP A 576 -42.44 12.92 32.36
CA ASP A 576 -41.46 13.36 31.35
C ASP A 576 -40.53 14.56 31.61
N PRO A 577 -39.23 14.32 31.90
CA PRO A 577 -38.19 15.29 31.57
C PRO A 577 -37.94 15.30 30.05
N ALA A 578 -37.89 16.53 29.52
CA ALA A 578 -37.47 16.92 28.19
C ALA A 578 -36.21 16.16 27.69
N PRO A 579 -36.06 15.97 26.37
CA PRO A 579 -34.93 15.24 25.82
C PRO A 579 -33.63 15.96 26.18
N THR A 580 -32.77 15.24 26.88
CA THR A 580 -31.34 15.50 26.90
C THR A 580 -30.85 15.45 25.47
N ASP A 581 -30.64 16.63 24.90
CA ASP A 581 -29.97 16.83 23.62
C ASP A 581 -28.48 16.48 23.79
N THR A 582 -28.19 15.19 23.72
CA THR A 582 -26.84 14.64 23.61
C THR A 582 -26.35 14.87 22.19
N GLY A 583 -25.71 16.01 21.97
CA GLY A 583 -24.82 16.20 20.82
C GLY A 583 -23.79 15.07 20.81
N MET A 584 -23.72 14.35 19.70
CA MET A 584 -22.93 13.13 19.44
C MET A 584 -23.50 11.82 20.01
N ASP A 585 -24.71 11.45 19.57
CA ASP A 585 -25.08 10.03 19.47
C ASP A 585 -25.62 9.77 18.06
N VAL A 586 -24.78 9.95 17.05
CA VAL A 586 -25.01 9.31 15.75
C VAL A 586 -24.21 8.02 15.73
N ARG A 587 -24.78 7.00 16.36
CA ARG A 587 -24.46 5.62 16.00
C ARG A 587 -24.93 5.43 14.55
N PHE A 588 -24.04 5.68 13.60
CA PHE A 588 -24.26 5.26 12.23
C PHE A 588 -24.13 3.73 12.22
N GLU A 589 -25.27 3.04 12.29
CA GLU A 589 -25.38 1.74 11.65
C GLU A 589 -25.08 1.97 10.17
N TYR A 590 -23.86 1.62 9.77
CA TYR A 590 -23.52 1.50 8.36
C TYR A 590 -24.32 0.31 7.83
N GLU A 591 -25.46 0.59 7.20
CA GLU A 591 -26.04 -0.34 6.24
C GLU A 591 -25.18 -0.24 4.98
N PRO A 592 -24.32 -1.23 4.68
CA PRO A 592 -23.62 -1.26 3.40
C PRO A 592 -24.65 -1.22 2.28
N ASP A 593 -24.48 -0.29 1.33
CA ASP A 593 -25.26 -0.33 0.10
C ASP A 593 -25.07 -1.72 -0.54
N PRO A 594 -26.14 -2.49 -0.79
CA PRO A 594 -26.05 -3.81 -1.42
C PRO A 594 -25.34 -3.79 -2.78
N PHE A 595 -25.24 -2.60 -3.40
CA PHE A 595 -24.42 -2.37 -4.58
C PHE A 595 -22.91 -2.59 -4.31
N TRP A 596 -22.38 -2.09 -3.18
CA TRP A 596 -20.96 -2.24 -2.83
C TRP A 596 -20.62 -3.64 -2.33
N GLU A 597 -21.55 -4.34 -1.67
CA GLU A 597 -21.35 -5.74 -1.26
C GLU A 597 -21.17 -6.69 -2.45
N ASN A 598 -21.95 -6.49 -3.53
CA ASN A 598 -21.83 -7.28 -4.76
C ASN A 598 -20.65 -6.86 -5.65
N TYR A 599 -20.21 -5.61 -5.55
CA TYR A 599 -19.03 -5.08 -6.24
C TYR A 599 -17.73 -5.64 -5.65
N ASP A 600 -17.70 -5.84 -4.33
CA ASP A 600 -16.50 -6.23 -3.57
C ASP A 600 -15.98 -7.65 -3.86
N GLY A 601 -16.85 -8.59 -4.24
CA GLY A 601 -16.43 -9.97 -4.58
C GLY A 601 -15.58 -10.11 -5.86
N HIS A 602 -15.53 -9.08 -6.72
CA HIS A 602 -14.89 -9.15 -8.04
C HIS A 602 -13.65 -8.26 -8.22
N LEU A 603 -13.37 -7.40 -7.24
CA LEU A 603 -12.22 -6.50 -7.20
C LEU A 603 -11.35 -6.68 -5.96
N SER A 604 -11.87 -7.36 -4.95
CA SER A 604 -11.08 -7.85 -3.83
C SER A 604 -10.16 -8.99 -4.30
N ASP A 605 -8.86 -8.85 -4.05
CA ASP A 605 -7.92 -9.99 -4.06
C ASP A 605 -8.04 -10.80 -2.75
N GLU A 606 -9.05 -10.53 -1.90
CA GLU A 606 -9.33 -11.38 -0.75
C GLU A 606 -9.77 -12.76 -1.25
N PRO A 607 -9.25 -13.85 -0.64
CA PRO A 607 -9.87 -15.14 -0.82
C PRO A 607 -11.34 -14.99 -0.41
N VAL A 608 -12.25 -15.30 -1.33
CA VAL A 608 -13.67 -15.45 -0.98
C VAL A 608 -13.71 -16.44 0.17
N ASP A 609 -14.23 -16.02 1.33
CA ASP A 609 -14.58 -16.92 2.41
C ASP A 609 -15.71 -17.81 1.89
N ASN A 610 -15.34 -18.88 1.18
CA ASN A 610 -16.22 -20.01 0.93
C ASN A 610 -16.34 -20.75 2.28
N GLU A 611 -17.15 -20.20 3.18
CA GLU A 611 -17.72 -20.98 4.27
C GLU A 611 -18.56 -22.09 3.65
N GLY A 612 -17.99 -23.29 3.62
CA GLY A 612 -18.71 -24.54 3.42
C GLY A 612 -19.01 -24.89 1.96
N PHE A 613 -18.11 -25.65 1.34
CA PHE A 613 -18.48 -26.97 0.83
C PHE A 613 -17.30 -27.90 1.09
N SER A 614 -17.51 -28.84 2.01
CA SER A 614 -16.71 -30.04 2.12
C SER A 614 -16.84 -30.85 0.83
N ASP A 615 -15.72 -31.24 0.25
CA ASP A 615 -15.52 -32.54 -0.40
C ASP A 615 -14.06 -32.98 -0.22
#